data_AF-A0A9D3RKD9-F1
#
_entry.id   AF-A0A9D3RKD9-F1
#
_cell.length_a   1.000
_cell.length_b   1.000
_cell.length_c   1.000
_cell.angle_alpha   90.00
_cell.angle_beta   90.00
_cell.angle_gamma   90.00
#
_symmetry.space_group_name_H-M   'P 1'
#
loop_
_entity.id
_entity.type
_entity.pdbx_description
1 polymer ?
#
loop_
_entity_poly.entity_id
_entity_poly.type
_entity_poly.pdbx_seq_one_letter_code
_entity_poly.pdbx_strand_id
1 'polypeptide(L)'
;MPSADFGYAWYSGDSYMEFEGIDPGAVGNVSVRFRSRAPEGTVLYADPGPAGGDGFFARLFVARGVLQYEFACNQGGRTQRINTTIQVDSGDEHMVHIRQSSSPCGAEVTVSGYGRAQSTFSLDWSGLTVQRTGRVFIGGLPLNYPTPRVSLSA
;
A
#
# COMPACT_ATOMS: atom_id res chain seq x y z
N MET A 1 -10.99 11.84 -29.45
CA MET A 1 -10.65 11.09 -28.22
C MET A 1 -9.80 12.03 -27.37
N PRO A 2 -10.21 12.41 -26.16
CA PRO A 2 -9.35 13.24 -25.33
C PRO A 2 -8.16 12.39 -24.88
N SER A 3 -6.94 12.83 -25.20
CA SER A 3 -5.73 12.24 -24.63
C SER A 3 -5.78 12.46 -23.12
N ALA A 4 -5.74 11.39 -22.32
CA ALA A 4 -5.47 11.54 -20.91
C ALA A 4 -4.10 12.23 -20.77
N ASP A 5 -4.08 13.41 -20.17
CA ASP A 5 -2.84 14.14 -19.89
C ASP A 5 -2.12 13.39 -18.76
N PHE A 6 -1.07 12.65 -19.10
CA PHE A 6 -0.30 11.90 -18.10
C PHE A 6 0.76 12.82 -17.48
N GLY A 7 0.55 13.19 -16.22
CA GLY A 7 1.56 13.85 -15.40
C GLY A 7 2.43 12.84 -14.66
N TYR A 8 3.74 13.06 -14.64
CA TYR A 8 4.68 12.31 -13.78
C TYR A 8 5.15 13.20 -12.65
N ALA A 9 5.21 12.65 -11.44
CA ALA A 9 5.82 13.29 -10.29
C ALA A 9 7.17 12.64 -9.99
N TRP A 10 8.14 13.46 -9.57
CA TRP A 10 9.47 13.01 -9.15
C TRP A 10 9.58 13.17 -7.63
N TYR A 11 10.06 12.13 -6.97
CA TYR A 11 10.21 12.08 -5.52
C TYR A 11 11.69 11.84 -5.17
N SER A 12 12.19 12.53 -4.14
CA SER A 12 13.55 12.40 -3.62
C SER A 12 13.57 12.65 -2.11
N GLY A 13 14.31 11.84 -1.36
CA GLY A 13 14.45 12.02 0.08
C GLY A 13 13.12 11.83 0.81
N ASP A 14 12.69 12.87 1.53
CA ASP A 14 11.47 12.92 2.33
C ASP A 14 10.29 13.57 1.59
N SER A 15 10.42 13.82 0.28
CA SER A 15 9.30 14.36 -0.51
C SER A 15 8.11 13.39 -0.54
N TYR A 16 6.91 13.93 -0.39
CA TYR A 16 5.67 13.16 -0.49
C TYR A 16 4.58 14.00 -1.15
N MET A 17 3.58 13.32 -1.69
CA MET A 17 2.30 13.93 -2.05
C MET A 17 1.22 13.38 -1.14
N GLU A 18 0.37 14.26 -0.63
CA GLU A 18 -0.71 13.93 0.28
C GLU A 18 -2.06 14.10 -0.41
N PHE A 19 -2.95 13.15 -0.16
CA PHE A 19 -4.33 13.17 -0.62
C PHE A 19 -5.28 12.95 0.56
N GLU A 20 -6.50 13.46 0.40
CA GLU A 20 -7.62 13.16 1.29
C GLU A 20 -7.91 11.66 1.32
N GLY A 21 -8.47 11.21 2.44
CA GLY A 21 -8.81 9.82 2.63
C GLY A 21 -9.88 9.30 1.68
N ILE A 22 -9.75 8.03 1.32
CA ILE A 22 -10.63 7.34 0.38
C ILE A 22 -11.49 6.31 1.12
N ASP A 23 -12.65 5.98 0.56
CA ASP A 23 -13.40 4.80 0.98
C ASP A 23 -12.81 3.58 0.23
N PRO A 24 -12.14 2.64 0.92
CA PRO A 24 -11.58 1.46 0.29
C PRO A 24 -12.66 0.45 -0.14
N GLY A 25 -13.90 0.59 0.36
CA GLY A 25 -14.99 -0.33 0.13
C GLY A 25 -14.71 -1.76 0.64
N ALA A 26 -15.47 -2.72 0.11
CA ALA A 26 -15.27 -4.14 0.40
C ALA A 26 -14.02 -4.71 -0.29
N VAL A 27 -13.67 -4.17 -1.46
CA VAL A 27 -12.50 -4.56 -2.26
C VAL A 27 -11.85 -3.30 -2.82
N GLY A 28 -10.70 -2.93 -2.25
CA GLY A 28 -9.89 -1.81 -2.71
C GLY A 28 -8.96 -2.25 -3.84
N ASN A 29 -8.96 -1.50 -4.95
CA ASN A 29 -8.02 -1.72 -6.06
C ASN A 29 -7.13 -0.49 -6.22
N VAL A 30 -5.82 -0.71 -6.25
CA VAL A 30 -4.85 0.35 -6.49
C VAL A 30 -3.94 -0.05 -7.64
N SER A 31 -3.70 0.87 -8.56
CA SER A 31 -2.77 0.68 -9.67
C SER A 31 -1.71 1.77 -9.60
N VAL A 32 -0.45 1.37 -9.52
CA VAL A 32 0.68 2.29 -9.45
C VAL A 32 1.66 1.97 -10.56
N ARG A 33 2.06 3.00 -11.30
CA ARG A 33 3.16 2.93 -12.26
C ARG A 33 4.32 3.77 -11.71
N PHE A 34 5.48 3.16 -11.53
CA PHE A 34 6.65 3.88 -11.00
C PHE A 34 7.96 3.31 -11.56
N ARG A 35 9.02 4.11 -11.41
CA ARG A 35 10.40 3.77 -11.72
C ARG A 35 11.27 4.20 -10.56
N SER A 36 12.18 3.35 -10.10
CA SER A 36 13.10 3.67 -9.01
C SER A 36 14.49 3.10 -9.26
N ARG A 37 15.51 3.78 -8.72
CA ARG A 37 16.86 3.23 -8.48
C ARG A 37 17.22 3.16 -7.00
N ALA A 38 16.28 3.55 -6.13
CA ALA A 38 16.47 3.53 -4.71
C ALA A 38 16.13 2.13 -4.18
N PRO A 39 17.02 1.50 -3.39
CA PRO A 39 16.78 0.16 -2.82
C PRO A 39 15.79 0.20 -1.64
N GLU A 40 15.49 1.38 -1.13
CA GLU A 40 14.58 1.60 0.00
C GLU A 40 13.66 2.78 -0.33
N GLY A 41 12.37 2.67 -0.01
CA GLY A 41 11.43 3.78 -0.19
C GLY A 41 9.97 3.38 -0.05
N THR A 42 9.11 4.34 0.30
CA THR A 42 7.66 4.11 0.34
C THR A 42 7.04 4.61 -0.96
N VAL A 43 6.28 3.76 -1.64
CA VAL A 43 5.60 4.12 -2.89
C VAL A 43 4.20 4.63 -2.60
N LEU A 44 3.45 3.92 -1.74
CA LEU A 44 2.10 4.24 -1.32
C LEU A 44 1.96 3.94 0.17
N TYR A 45 1.27 4.81 0.88
CA TYR A 45 0.86 4.60 2.26
C TYR A 45 -0.56 5.10 2.49
N ALA A 46 -1.37 4.31 3.16
CA ALA A 46 -2.69 4.68 3.66
C ALA A 46 -2.94 3.99 4.99
N ASP A 47 -3.45 4.74 5.95
CA ASP A 47 -3.81 4.25 7.28
C ASP A 47 -5.16 4.87 7.71
N PRO A 48 -5.69 4.56 8.91
CA PRO A 48 -6.93 5.16 9.39
C PRO A 48 -6.78 6.64 9.80
N GLY A 49 -5.55 7.15 9.86
CA GLY A 49 -5.22 8.45 10.42
C GLY A 49 -5.34 8.51 11.94
N PRO A 50 -4.98 9.65 12.57
CA PRO A 50 -4.95 9.78 14.03
C PRO A 50 -6.32 9.71 14.71
N ALA A 51 -7.40 10.00 13.98
CA ALA A 51 -8.77 9.97 14.47
C ALA A 51 -9.54 8.70 14.03
N GLY A 52 -9.04 7.99 13.03
CA GLY A 52 -9.55 6.67 12.67
C GLY A 52 -8.94 5.65 13.61
N GLY A 53 -9.76 4.85 14.28
CA GLY A 53 -9.25 3.75 15.10
C GLY A 53 -8.44 2.76 14.26
N ASP A 54 -7.84 1.76 14.92
CA ASP A 54 -7.15 0.67 14.22
C ASP A 54 -8.12 0.03 13.22
N GLY A 55 -7.70 -0.31 12.01
CA GLY A 55 -8.66 -0.66 10.98
C GLY A 55 -8.05 -1.08 9.67
N PHE A 56 -7.85 -0.09 8.80
CA PHE A 56 -7.35 -0.28 7.46
C PHE A 56 -5.92 0.22 7.40
N PHE A 57 -5.01 -0.61 6.91
CA PHE A 57 -3.65 -0.24 6.66
C PHE A 57 -3.25 -0.79 5.29
N ALA A 58 -2.52 0.00 4.52
CA ALA A 58 -1.96 -0.39 3.23
C ALA A 58 -0.65 0.36 3.01
N ARG A 59 0.43 -0.38 2.81
CA ARG A 59 1.75 0.18 2.52
C ARG A 59 2.44 -0.63 1.43
N LEU A 60 2.66 0.02 0.30
CA LEU A 60 3.52 -0.48 -0.78
C LEU A 60 4.89 0.17 -0.65
N PHE A 61 5.95 -0.62 -0.53
CA PHE A 61 7.30 -0.10 -0.33
C PHE A 61 8.35 -0.99 -0.99
N VAL A 62 9.52 -0.42 -1.22
CA VAL A 62 10.72 -1.12 -1.67
C VAL A 62 11.60 -1.32 -0.46
N ALA A 63 12.09 -2.55 -0.28
CA ALA A 63 13.07 -2.89 0.74
C ALA A 63 14.14 -3.79 0.14
N ARG A 64 15.41 -3.38 0.27
CA ARG A 64 16.58 -4.02 -0.35
C ARG A 64 16.38 -4.31 -1.85
N GLY A 65 15.80 -3.33 -2.56
CA GLY A 65 15.49 -3.39 -3.99
C GLY A 65 14.21 -4.15 -4.35
N VAL A 66 13.61 -4.87 -3.39
CA VAL A 66 12.47 -5.76 -3.63
C VAL A 66 11.15 -5.12 -3.23
N LEU A 67 10.12 -5.28 -4.06
CA LEU A 67 8.77 -4.78 -3.77
C LEU A 67 8.09 -5.58 -2.65
N GLN A 68 7.49 -4.87 -1.70
CA GLN A 68 6.80 -5.44 -0.53
C GLN A 68 5.45 -4.77 -0.34
N TYR A 69 4.48 -5.52 0.17
CA TYR A 69 3.17 -4.97 0.55
C TYR A 69 2.79 -5.40 1.97
N GLU A 70 2.50 -4.43 2.84
CA GLU A 70 1.95 -4.65 4.17
C GLU A 70 0.53 -4.09 4.26
N PHE A 71 -0.35 -4.82 4.95
CA PHE A 71 -1.73 -4.38 5.07
C PHE A 71 -2.45 -4.96 6.30
N ALA A 72 -3.55 -4.30 6.66
CA ALA A 72 -4.54 -4.79 7.60
C ALA A 72 -5.94 -4.39 7.11
N CYS A 73 -6.95 -5.23 7.34
CA CYS A 73 -8.31 -5.01 6.81
C CYS A 73 -9.30 -4.43 7.83
N ASN A 74 -9.10 -4.71 9.13
CA ASN A 74 -10.03 -4.34 10.20
C ASN A 74 -9.34 -4.00 11.52
N GLN A 75 -10.17 -3.46 12.43
CA GLN A 75 -9.76 -3.09 13.78
C GLN A 75 -9.32 -4.31 14.57
N GLY A 76 -8.09 -4.27 15.11
CA GLY A 76 -7.47 -5.40 15.81
C GLY A 76 -7.01 -6.54 14.88
N GLY A 77 -7.12 -6.36 13.57
CA GLY A 77 -6.63 -7.31 12.58
C GLY A 77 -5.12 -7.47 12.62
N ARG A 78 -4.63 -8.68 12.37
CA ARG A 78 -3.19 -8.94 12.25
C ARG A 78 -2.69 -8.28 10.97
N THR A 79 -1.60 -7.52 11.07
CA THR A 79 -0.91 -7.04 9.87
C THR A 79 -0.35 -8.24 9.11
N GLN A 80 -0.69 -8.29 7.83
CA GLN A 80 -0.20 -9.28 6.90
C GLN A 80 0.82 -8.63 5.97
N ARG A 81 1.78 -9.43 5.51
CA ARG A 81 2.81 -8.98 4.57
C ARG A 81 2.89 -9.94 3.39
N ILE A 82 2.96 -9.38 2.19
CA ILE A 82 3.27 -10.08 0.95
C ILE A 82 4.70 -9.68 0.56
N ASN A 83 5.60 -10.64 0.71
CA ASN A 83 6.97 -10.50 0.24
C ASN A 83 7.04 -10.99 -1.20
N THR A 84 7.25 -10.08 -2.15
CA THR A 84 7.58 -10.49 -3.51
C THR A 84 9.07 -10.85 -3.61
N THR A 85 9.46 -11.42 -4.74
CA THR A 85 10.88 -11.62 -5.12
C THR A 85 11.31 -10.65 -6.23
N ILE A 86 10.48 -9.64 -6.52
CA ILE A 86 10.60 -8.79 -7.71
C ILE A 86 11.46 -7.59 -7.38
N GLN A 87 12.61 -7.50 -8.06
CA GLN A 87 13.51 -6.35 -8.01
C GLN A 87 12.90 -5.18 -8.81
N VAL A 88 12.86 -4.00 -8.20
CA VAL A 88 12.23 -2.79 -8.77
C VAL A 88 13.14 -1.55 -8.70
N ASP A 89 14.42 -1.75 -8.35
CA ASP A 89 15.45 -0.71 -8.24
C ASP A 89 16.42 -0.69 -9.44
N SER A 90 16.12 -1.38 -10.53
CA SER A 90 16.93 -1.37 -11.76
C SER A 90 16.86 -0.05 -12.53
N GLY A 91 15.87 0.79 -12.23
CA GLY A 91 15.53 1.97 -13.03
C GLY A 91 14.61 1.68 -14.21
N ASP A 92 14.02 0.49 -14.28
CA ASP A 92 12.95 0.18 -15.23
C ASP A 92 11.58 0.64 -14.69
N GLU A 93 10.61 0.77 -15.59
CA GLU A 93 9.23 1.08 -15.21
C GLU A 93 8.50 -0.19 -14.80
N HIS A 94 7.83 -0.15 -13.65
CA HIS A 94 6.99 -1.22 -13.14
C HIS A 94 5.55 -0.73 -12.99
N MET A 95 4.60 -1.59 -13.37
CA MET A 95 3.18 -1.39 -13.15
C MET A 95 2.68 -2.43 -12.15
N VAL A 96 2.21 -1.95 -11.01
CA VAL A 96 1.78 -2.75 -9.86
C VAL A 96 0.28 -2.59 -9.69
N HIS A 97 -0.41 -3.72 -9.58
CA HIS A 97 -1.84 -3.79 -9.27
C HIS A 97 -2.02 -4.47 -7.93
N ILE A 98 -2.68 -3.79 -7.01
CA ILE A 98 -3.00 -4.28 -5.67
C ILE A 98 -4.51 -4.44 -5.59
N ARG A 99 -4.94 -5.60 -5.09
CA ARG A 99 -6.33 -5.86 -4.75
C ARG A 99 -6.38 -6.32 -3.31
N GLN A 100 -6.97 -5.51 -2.44
CA GLN A 100 -7.16 -5.84 -1.03
C GLN A 100 -8.64 -6.05 -0.74
N SER A 101 -8.98 -7.23 -0.24
CA SER A 101 -10.33 -7.60 0.17
C SER A 101 -10.45 -7.43 1.67
N SER A 102 -11.51 -6.75 2.11
CA SER A 102 -11.79 -6.55 3.53
C SER A 102 -12.39 -7.82 4.17
N SER A 103 -13.24 -8.56 3.43
CA SER A 103 -13.87 -9.79 3.91
C SER A 103 -14.02 -10.83 2.79
N PRO A 104 -13.36 -12.01 2.89
CA PRO A 104 -12.32 -12.37 3.86
C PRO A 104 -11.08 -11.47 3.71
N CYS A 105 -10.39 -11.19 4.80
CA CYS A 105 -9.23 -10.31 4.78
C CYS A 105 -8.08 -10.95 4.00
N GLY A 106 -7.57 -10.26 2.99
CA GLY A 106 -6.41 -10.69 2.24
C GLY A 106 -6.11 -9.74 1.09
N ALA A 107 -4.94 -9.90 0.50
CA ALA A 107 -4.51 -9.06 -0.61
C ALA A 107 -3.77 -9.85 -1.68
N GLU A 108 -3.77 -9.28 -2.87
CA GLU A 108 -3.07 -9.76 -4.04
C GLU A 108 -2.27 -8.60 -4.64
N VAL A 109 -1.02 -8.86 -5.00
CA VAL A 109 -0.11 -7.94 -5.68
C VAL A 109 0.31 -8.57 -7.00
N THR A 110 -0.01 -7.92 -8.11
CA THR A 110 0.44 -8.31 -9.45
C THR A 110 1.39 -7.26 -9.99
N VAL A 111 2.54 -7.69 -10.49
CA VAL A 111 3.49 -6.81 -11.19
C VAL A 111 3.59 -7.24 -12.65
N SER A 112 3.35 -6.30 -13.55
CA SER A 112 3.39 -6.55 -15.00
C SER A 112 4.72 -7.14 -15.43
N GLY A 113 4.68 -8.31 -16.08
CA GLY A 113 5.86 -9.02 -16.59
C GLY A 113 6.50 -10.02 -15.61
N TYR A 114 6.10 -10.04 -14.34
CA TYR A 114 6.70 -10.93 -13.33
C TYR A 114 5.71 -11.95 -12.76
N GLY A 115 4.46 -11.53 -12.51
CA GLY A 115 3.40 -12.41 -12.00
C GLY A 115 2.68 -11.86 -10.78
N ARG A 116 2.04 -12.79 -10.04
CA ARG A 116 1.12 -12.51 -8.94
C ARG A 116 1.65 -13.11 -7.63
N ALA A 117 1.63 -12.32 -6.56
CA ALA A 117 1.85 -12.75 -5.18
C ALA A 117 0.58 -12.45 -4.36
N GLN A 118 0.23 -13.33 -3.42
CA GLN A 118 -0.99 -13.18 -2.63
C GLN A 118 -0.75 -13.58 -1.17
N SER A 119 -1.50 -12.98 -0.26
CA SER A 119 -1.51 -13.37 1.14
C SER A 119 -2.40 -14.60 1.36
N THR A 120 -2.26 -15.22 2.53
CA THR A 120 -3.30 -16.11 3.04
C THR A 120 -4.53 -15.29 3.39
N PHE A 121 -5.70 -15.71 2.92
CA PHE A 121 -6.97 -15.09 3.31
C PHE A 121 -7.37 -15.57 4.71
N SER A 122 -7.67 -14.64 5.61
CA SER A 122 -8.12 -14.93 6.98
C SER A 122 -9.60 -14.66 7.15
N LEU A 123 -10.28 -15.59 7.83
CA LEU A 123 -11.70 -15.49 8.18
C LEU A 123 -11.94 -14.80 9.53
N ASP A 124 -10.88 -14.49 10.29
CA ASP A 124 -10.95 -13.76 11.56
C ASP A 124 -11.37 -12.30 11.29
N TRP A 125 -12.67 -12.07 11.20
CA TRP A 125 -13.29 -10.81 10.86
C TRP A 125 -14.19 -10.32 11.99
N SER A 126 -13.94 -9.10 12.49
CA SER A 126 -14.70 -8.47 13.57
C SER A 126 -16.01 -7.80 13.13
N GLY A 127 -16.42 -7.90 11.87
CA GLY A 127 -17.69 -7.33 11.38
C GLY A 127 -17.60 -5.86 10.94
N LEU A 128 -16.58 -5.13 11.40
CA LEU A 128 -16.45 -3.68 11.20
C LEU A 128 -15.60 -3.36 9.96
N THR A 129 -16.25 -2.89 8.89
CA THR A 129 -15.56 -2.31 7.73
C THR A 129 -15.14 -0.88 8.03
N VAL A 130 -13.92 -0.53 7.64
CA VAL A 130 -13.50 0.87 7.62
C VAL A 130 -14.30 1.62 6.57
N GLN A 131 -14.95 2.71 6.97
CA GLN A 131 -15.78 3.55 6.11
C GLN A 131 -14.94 4.54 5.29
N ARG A 132 -13.78 4.94 5.81
CA ARG A 132 -12.84 5.85 5.14
C ARG A 132 -11.45 5.73 5.74
N THR A 133 -10.41 5.79 4.91
CA THR A 133 -9.03 5.94 5.38
C THR A 133 -8.81 7.34 5.95
N GLY A 134 -7.74 7.52 6.70
CA GLY A 134 -7.10 8.81 6.91
C GLY A 134 -6.42 9.28 5.61
N ARG A 135 -5.34 10.06 5.74
CA ARG A 135 -4.62 10.62 4.58
C ARG A 135 -3.91 9.51 3.79
N VAL A 136 -3.85 9.68 2.47
CA VAL A 136 -3.10 8.81 1.56
C VAL A 136 -1.84 9.53 1.11
N PHE A 137 -0.71 8.84 1.14
CA PHE A 137 0.59 9.40 0.78
C PHE A 137 1.25 8.62 -0.37
N ILE A 138 1.89 9.35 -1.27
CA ILE A 138 2.66 8.81 -2.40
C ILE A 138 4.10 9.29 -2.33
N GLY A 139 5.04 8.39 -2.61
CA GLY A 139 6.49 8.66 -2.71
C GLY A 139 7.25 8.78 -1.39
N GLY A 140 6.56 9.07 -0.29
CA GLY A 140 7.15 9.22 1.03
C GLY A 140 6.10 9.43 2.10
N LEU A 141 6.56 9.77 3.31
CA LEU A 141 5.72 10.13 4.46
C LEU A 141 6.30 11.39 5.13
N PRO A 142 5.44 12.23 5.74
CA PRO A 142 5.91 13.31 6.59
C PRO A 142 6.76 12.75 7.74
N LEU A 143 7.88 13.39 8.06
CA LEU A 143 8.82 12.93 9.11
C LEU A 143 8.16 12.68 10.48
N ASN A 144 7.14 13.47 10.82
CA ASN A 144 6.42 13.39 12.08
C ASN A 144 5.06 12.70 11.94
N TYR A 145 4.82 11.94 10.87
CA TYR A 145 3.56 11.24 10.71
C TYR A 145 3.45 10.10 11.75
N PRO A 146 2.41 10.09 12.59
CA PRO A 146 2.25 9.06 13.61
C PRO A 146 1.86 7.74 12.95
N THR A 147 2.85 6.95 12.54
CA THR A 147 2.58 5.62 11.98
C THR A 147 2.01 4.72 13.08
N PRO A 148 0.92 3.98 12.82
CA PRO A 148 0.38 3.03 13.80
C PRO A 148 1.47 2.08 14.29
N ARG A 149 1.48 1.77 15.59
CA ARG A 149 2.38 0.74 16.13
C ARG A 149 1.91 -0.61 15.61
N VAL A 150 2.52 -1.05 14.52
CA VAL A 150 2.30 -2.38 13.96
C VAL A 150 2.93 -3.40 14.89
N SER A 151 2.09 -4.16 15.60
CA SER A 151 2.50 -5.30 16.42
C SER A 151 2.96 -6.44 15.51
N LEU A 152 4.25 -6.45 15.14
CA LEU A 152 4.88 -7.61 14.52
C LEU A 152 5.16 -8.63 15.62
N SER A 153 4.29 -9.63 15.79
CA SER A 153 4.62 -10.81 16.60
C SER A 153 5.58 -11.69 15.78
N ALA A 154 6.80 -11.84 16.29
CA ALA A 154 7.81 -12.80 15.81
C ALA A 154 7.29 -14.25 15.84
#